data_AF-A0AAP8KJ36-F1
#
_entry.id   AF-A0AAP8KJ36-F1
#
_cell.length_a   1.000
_cell.length_b   1.000
_cell.length_c   1.000
_cell.angle_alpha   90.00
_cell.angle_beta   90.00
_cell.angle_gamma   90.00
#
_symmetry.space_group_name_H-M   'P 1'
#
loop_
_entity.id
_entity.type
_entity.pdbx_description
1 polymer ?
#
loop_
_entity_poly.entity_id
_entity_poly.type
_entity_poly.pdbx_seq_one_letter_code
_entity_poly.pdbx_strand_id
1 'polypeptide(L)'
;MKKVLALLMVSGTVVLTGCGGGGNSSANGSANGNADVAVPPVVVAPPPVVVAPPPPPALAAYVGTWTPACNDSFRQRLVVALKNDGSGALEISTYDETFSTADCSGPVQFTETTSEKITATPDGAGNIQLKLTADSPATDIRIDKVVSSLPAHTIQITGPAVTTVLVNGKPNWRITDGSGDTTDIPDTGIQQAVSDNGGFYLRGNELFTVMQKDGAYVLDMHYVKQ
;
A
#
# COMPACT_ATOMS: atom_id res chain seq x y z
N MET A 1 20.67 -11.33 -7.13
CA MET A 1 19.33 -11.22 -6.51
C MET A 1 18.70 -9.91 -6.97
N LYS A 2 17.76 -9.96 -7.93
CA LYS A 2 17.16 -8.79 -8.63
C LYS A 2 15.71 -8.49 -8.16
N LYS A 3 15.24 -9.15 -7.09
CA LYS A 3 13.81 -9.18 -6.75
C LYS A 3 13.38 -8.23 -5.62
N VAL A 4 14.29 -7.75 -4.77
CA VAL A 4 13.94 -6.83 -3.67
C VAL A 4 13.75 -5.38 -4.16
N LEU A 5 14.39 -4.99 -5.27
CA LEU A 5 14.16 -3.69 -5.91
C LEU A 5 12.81 -3.57 -6.64
N ALA A 6 12.07 -4.67 -6.82
CA ALA A 6 10.84 -4.67 -7.60
C ALA A 6 9.63 -4.11 -6.83
N LEU A 7 9.72 -3.94 -5.51
CA LEU A 7 8.60 -3.46 -4.70
C LEU A 7 8.51 -1.94 -4.56
N LEU A 8 9.52 -1.17 -5.02
CA LEU A 8 9.53 0.30 -4.88
C LEU A 8 10.01 1.05 -6.14
N MET A 9 10.25 0.37 -7.28
CA MET A 9 10.77 1.01 -8.51
C MET A 9 10.00 0.67 -9.79
N VAL A 10 8.68 0.92 -9.80
CA VAL A 10 7.96 1.10 -11.07
C VAL A 10 7.44 2.53 -11.13
N SER A 11 8.36 3.46 -11.36
CA SER A 11 8.06 4.84 -11.72
C SER A 11 8.85 5.24 -12.97
N GLY A 12 8.13 5.60 -14.03
CA GLY A 12 8.62 6.41 -15.14
C GLY A 12 8.52 5.78 -16.54
N THR A 13 7.53 6.14 -17.35
CA THR A 13 7.63 7.28 -18.29
C THR A 13 6.29 7.60 -18.95
N VAL A 14 6.01 8.90 -19.02
CA VAL A 14 4.84 9.57 -19.60
C VAL A 14 5.06 9.82 -21.09
N VAL A 15 4.03 9.66 -21.94
CA VAL A 15 3.75 10.61 -23.05
C VAL A 15 2.22 10.74 -23.23
N LEU A 16 1.69 11.93 -22.97
CA LEU A 16 0.34 12.35 -23.33
C LEU A 16 0.27 12.77 -24.81
N THR A 17 -0.87 12.48 -25.45
CA THR A 17 -1.69 13.36 -26.34
C THR A 17 -2.84 12.47 -26.84
N GLY A 18 -4.13 12.80 -26.83
CA GLY A 18 -4.83 14.07 -26.83
C GLY A 18 -5.88 14.01 -27.97
N CYS A 19 -7.10 13.59 -27.69
CA CYS A 19 -8.24 13.59 -28.62
C CYS A 19 -9.47 14.07 -27.81
N GLY A 20 -9.98 15.28 -28.02
CA GLY A 20 -11.02 15.60 -29.02
C GLY A 20 -12.25 16.05 -28.22
N GLY A 21 -12.68 17.32 -28.28
CA GLY A 21 -13.66 17.84 -29.24
C GLY A 21 -14.97 18.15 -28.49
N GLY A 22 -15.43 19.40 -28.38
CA GLY A 22 -16.53 20.01 -29.19
C GLY A 22 -17.92 19.65 -28.62
N GLY A 23 -18.95 20.50 -28.47
CA GLY A 23 -19.27 21.87 -28.84
C GLY A 23 -20.81 22.08 -28.68
N ASN A 24 -21.26 23.34 -28.61
CA ASN A 24 -22.58 23.89 -29.03
C ASN A 24 -23.87 23.42 -28.31
N SER A 25 -24.96 24.18 -28.09
CA SER A 25 -25.41 25.54 -28.47
C SER A 25 -26.64 25.94 -27.60
N SER A 26 -26.78 27.25 -27.40
CA SER A 26 -27.99 28.12 -27.41
C SER A 26 -29.37 27.66 -26.92
N ALA A 27 -30.02 28.53 -26.13
CA ALA A 27 -31.20 29.27 -26.59
C ALA A 27 -31.51 30.47 -25.67
N ASN A 28 -31.66 31.63 -26.32
CA ASN A 28 -32.17 32.89 -25.80
C ASN A 28 -33.67 32.95 -26.10
N GLY A 29 -34.50 33.53 -25.23
CA GLY A 29 -35.94 33.67 -25.48
C GLY A 29 -36.59 34.64 -24.51
N SER A 30 -36.83 35.86 -24.98
CA SER A 30 -37.58 36.93 -24.33
C SER A 30 -38.99 36.99 -24.91
N ALA A 31 -40.03 37.15 -24.07
CA ALA A 31 -41.33 37.69 -24.48
C ALA A 31 -42.15 38.18 -23.26
N ASN A 32 -42.72 39.38 -23.41
CA ASN A 32 -43.59 40.14 -22.51
C ASN A 32 -44.93 39.45 -22.15
N GLY A 33 -45.49 39.79 -20.98
CA GLY A 33 -46.91 39.60 -20.66
C GLY A 33 -47.28 40.09 -19.24
N ASN A 34 -48.25 41.00 -19.14
CA ASN A 34 -48.71 41.70 -17.93
C ASN A 34 -49.60 40.82 -17.01
N ALA A 35 -49.54 41.15 -15.70
CA ALA A 35 -50.58 41.04 -14.67
C ALA A 35 -51.18 39.66 -14.31
N ASP A 36 -50.72 39.08 -13.20
CA ASP A 36 -51.59 38.74 -12.05
C ASP A 36 -50.70 38.46 -10.81
N VAL A 37 -50.96 39.14 -9.69
CA VAL A 37 -50.22 38.91 -8.43
C VAL A 37 -50.84 37.69 -7.75
N ALA A 38 -50.47 36.50 -8.20
CA ALA A 38 -50.71 35.27 -7.47
C ALA A 38 -49.52 35.02 -6.53
N VAL A 39 -49.74 35.09 -5.22
CA VAL A 39 -48.75 34.69 -4.22
C VAL A 39 -48.50 33.18 -4.37
N PRO A 40 -47.30 32.73 -4.77
CA PRO A 40 -47.02 31.31 -4.88
C PRO A 40 -47.03 30.66 -3.49
N PRO A 41 -47.56 29.43 -3.34
CA PRO A 41 -47.42 28.70 -2.09
C PRO A 41 -45.93 28.54 -1.78
N VAL A 42 -45.54 28.88 -0.55
CA VAL A 42 -44.18 28.66 -0.05
C VAL A 42 -43.93 27.15 -0.05
N VAL A 43 -43.26 26.65 -1.08
CA VAL A 43 -42.73 25.29 -1.09
C VAL A 43 -41.57 25.30 -0.09
N VAL A 44 -41.85 24.88 1.13
CA VAL A 44 -40.80 24.59 2.11
C VAL A 44 -40.06 23.38 1.56
N ALA A 45 -38.89 23.64 0.95
CA ALA A 45 -37.99 22.57 0.53
C ALA A 45 -37.68 21.71 1.77
N PRO A 46 -37.81 20.37 1.69
CA PRO A 46 -37.38 19.51 2.78
C PRO A 46 -35.91 19.83 3.09
N PRO A 47 -35.52 19.88 4.38
CA PRO A 47 -34.14 20.14 4.76
C PRO A 47 -33.23 19.17 4.01
N PRO A 48 -32.05 19.63 3.54
CA PRO A 48 -31.12 18.74 2.86
C PRO A 48 -30.84 17.55 3.77
N VAL A 49 -31.09 16.35 3.24
CA VAL A 49 -30.72 15.11 3.93
C VAL A 49 -29.22 15.16 4.08
N VAL A 50 -28.75 15.47 5.28
CA VAL A 50 -27.34 15.35 5.64
C VAL A 50 -27.05 13.86 5.65
N VAL A 51 -26.62 13.32 4.50
CA VAL A 51 -26.07 11.98 4.42
C VAL A 51 -24.85 11.99 5.31
N ALA A 52 -24.92 11.27 6.43
CA ALA A 52 -23.80 11.14 7.34
C ALA A 52 -22.58 10.67 6.52
N PRO A 53 -21.38 11.26 6.74
CA PRO A 53 -20.18 10.75 6.10
C PRO A 53 -20.07 9.24 6.35
N PRO A 54 -19.65 8.44 5.35
CA PRO A 54 -19.45 7.02 5.58
C PRO A 54 -18.53 6.83 6.79
N PRO A 55 -18.82 5.83 7.66
CA PRO A 55 -17.98 5.58 8.83
C PRO A 55 -16.52 5.43 8.38
N PRO A 56 -15.56 5.96 9.16
CA PRO A 56 -14.15 5.82 8.84
C PRO A 56 -13.80 4.36 8.53
N PRO A 57 -12.87 4.09 7.60
CA PRO A 57 -12.36 2.74 7.40
C PRO A 57 -11.97 2.15 8.74
N ALA A 58 -12.47 0.95 9.05
CA ALA A 58 -12.22 0.31 10.33
C ALA A 58 -10.82 -0.31 10.33
N LEU A 59 -9.78 0.52 10.14
CA LEU A 59 -8.41 0.05 9.97
C LEU A 59 -7.93 -0.79 11.16
N ALA A 60 -8.53 -0.60 12.34
CA ALA A 60 -8.36 -1.43 13.52
C ALA A 60 -8.50 -2.94 13.24
N ALA A 61 -9.32 -3.36 12.26
CA ALA A 61 -9.49 -4.75 11.89
C ALA A 61 -8.20 -5.40 11.36
N TYR A 62 -7.30 -4.61 10.75
CA TYR A 62 -6.03 -5.07 10.19
C TYR A 62 -4.91 -5.22 11.22
N VAL A 63 -5.13 -4.80 12.47
CA VAL A 63 -4.14 -4.92 13.55
C VAL A 63 -3.82 -6.38 13.83
N GLY A 64 -2.52 -6.67 13.87
CA GLY A 64 -2.01 -8.02 14.10
C GLY A 64 -0.60 -8.23 13.57
N THR A 65 -0.11 -9.44 13.76
CA THR A 65 1.09 -9.94 13.09
C THR A 65 0.67 -10.89 11.98
N TRP A 66 1.25 -10.68 10.81
CA TRP A 66 0.87 -11.32 9.57
C TRP A 66 2.10 -11.89 8.88
N THR A 67 1.95 -13.07 8.30
CA THR A 67 3.02 -13.70 7.52
C THR A 67 2.48 -14.30 6.23
N PRO A 68 3.15 -14.09 5.08
CA PRO A 68 2.81 -14.74 3.84
C PRO A 68 3.32 -16.18 3.86
N ALA A 69 2.99 -16.92 2.79
CA ALA A 69 3.66 -18.17 2.50
C ALA A 69 5.18 -17.96 2.38
N CYS A 70 5.94 -18.98 2.77
CA CYS A 70 7.37 -19.01 2.57
C CYS A 70 7.69 -19.03 1.07
N ASN A 71 8.71 -18.27 0.65
CA ASN A 71 9.19 -18.21 -0.71
C ASN A 71 10.68 -18.57 -0.73
N ASP A 72 10.99 -19.82 -1.08
CA ASP A 72 12.30 -20.42 -0.86
C ASP A 72 12.75 -20.23 0.60
N SER A 73 13.90 -19.61 0.87
CA SER A 73 14.34 -19.35 2.24
C SER A 73 13.87 -18.00 2.80
N PHE A 74 12.91 -17.33 2.16
CA PHE A 74 12.52 -15.96 2.48
C PHE A 74 11.06 -15.87 2.93
N ARG A 75 10.83 -15.06 3.98
CA ARG A 75 9.48 -14.70 4.41
C ARG A 75 9.49 -13.30 5.04
N GLN A 76 8.59 -12.44 4.58
CA GLN A 76 8.37 -11.15 5.23
C GLN A 76 7.39 -11.32 6.40
N ARG A 77 7.70 -10.81 7.57
CA ARG A 77 6.73 -10.66 8.67
C ARG A 77 6.27 -9.21 8.74
N LEU A 78 4.96 -9.03 8.78
CA LEU A 78 4.31 -7.72 8.82
C LEU A 78 3.65 -7.55 10.19
N VAL A 79 3.99 -6.47 10.89
CA VAL A 79 3.36 -6.09 12.17
C VAL A 79 2.58 -4.81 11.95
N VAL A 80 1.26 -4.87 12.15
CA VAL A 80 0.33 -3.77 11.95
C VAL A 80 -0.24 -3.35 13.30
N ALA A 81 -0.11 -2.06 13.62
CA ALA A 81 -0.67 -1.44 14.81
C ALA A 81 -1.48 -0.19 14.43
N LEU A 82 -2.37 0.26 15.32
CA LEU A 82 -2.95 1.60 15.20
C LEU A 82 -1.96 2.65 15.69
N LYS A 83 -1.92 3.80 15.03
CA LYS A 83 -1.24 4.97 15.59
C LYS A 83 -2.01 5.48 16.79
N ASN A 84 -1.29 5.71 17.88
CA ASN A 84 -1.83 6.25 19.13
C ASN A 84 -1.95 7.80 19.11
N ASP A 85 -2.16 8.39 17.94
CA ASP A 85 -2.28 9.84 17.72
C ASP A 85 -3.71 10.29 17.40
N GLY A 86 -4.68 9.37 17.40
CA GLY A 86 -6.09 9.65 17.13
C GLY A 86 -6.44 9.82 15.65
N SER A 87 -5.46 9.70 14.73
CA SER A 87 -5.70 9.83 13.28
C SER A 87 -6.49 8.66 12.67
N GLY A 88 -6.54 7.52 13.36
CA GLY A 88 -7.08 6.28 12.82
C GLY A 88 -6.17 5.61 11.79
N ALA A 89 -4.97 6.15 11.54
CA ALA A 89 -3.97 5.56 10.67
C ALA A 89 -3.30 4.33 11.31
N LEU A 90 -2.72 3.49 10.47
CA LEU A 90 -1.91 2.35 10.88
C LEU A 90 -0.44 2.71 10.88
N GLU A 91 0.29 2.07 11.78
CA GLU A 91 1.73 2.00 11.80
C GLU A 91 2.14 0.56 11.47
N ILE A 92 3.01 0.41 10.48
CA ILE A 92 3.34 -0.88 9.88
C ILE A 92 4.87 -1.06 9.93
N SER A 93 5.29 -2.20 10.45
CA SER A 93 6.70 -2.63 10.46
C SER A 93 6.86 -3.90 9.62
N THR A 94 7.84 -3.89 8.72
CA THR A 94 8.21 -5.05 7.90
C THR A 94 9.52 -5.64 8.40
N TYR A 95 9.58 -6.97 8.42
CA TYR A 95 10.76 -7.74 8.78
C TYR A 95 10.99 -8.78 7.70
N ASP A 96 11.99 -8.53 6.86
CA ASP A 96 12.33 -9.40 5.75
C ASP A 96 13.31 -10.46 6.25
N GLU A 97 12.78 -11.64 6.57
CA GLU A 97 13.53 -12.70 7.25
C GLU A 97 14.03 -13.73 6.22
N THR A 98 15.33 -14.00 6.25
CA THR A 98 15.94 -15.10 5.52
C THR A 98 16.30 -16.23 6.48
N PHE A 99 15.85 -17.43 6.17
CA PHE A 99 15.98 -18.64 6.96
C PHE A 99 17.10 -19.53 6.43
N SER A 100 17.60 -20.41 7.27
CA SER A 100 18.63 -21.40 6.88
C SER A 100 18.10 -22.53 5.99
N THR A 101 16.77 -22.70 5.92
CA THR A 101 16.11 -23.73 5.12
C THR A 101 15.15 -23.09 4.11
N ALA A 102 14.98 -23.76 2.96
CA ALA A 102 14.15 -23.29 1.86
C ALA A 102 12.62 -23.44 2.07
N ASP A 103 12.21 -23.84 3.27
CA ASP A 103 10.82 -23.93 3.71
C ASP A 103 10.53 -22.99 4.90
N CYS A 104 11.50 -22.12 5.24
CA CYS A 104 11.43 -21.20 6.37
C CYS A 104 11.21 -21.87 7.74
N SER A 105 11.52 -23.17 7.89
CA SER A 105 11.36 -23.91 9.15
C SER A 105 12.60 -23.85 10.06
N GLY A 106 13.79 -23.61 9.50
CA GLY A 106 15.04 -23.46 10.23
C GLY A 106 15.16 -22.13 10.98
N PRO A 107 16.28 -21.88 11.69
CA PRO A 107 16.54 -20.57 12.29
C PRO A 107 16.72 -19.47 11.23
N VAL A 108 16.32 -18.25 11.60
CA VAL A 108 16.60 -17.02 10.86
C VAL A 108 18.11 -16.78 10.82
N GLN A 109 18.65 -16.60 9.61
CA GLN A 109 20.05 -16.25 9.35
C GLN A 109 20.29 -14.75 9.41
N PHE A 110 19.35 -13.98 8.88
CA PHE A 110 19.33 -12.54 8.99
C PHE A 110 17.93 -11.98 8.74
N THR A 111 17.74 -10.75 9.23
CA THR A 111 16.54 -9.95 9.06
C THR A 111 16.93 -8.60 8.49
N GLU A 112 16.25 -8.21 7.42
CA GLU A 112 16.29 -6.85 6.88
C GLU A 112 15.10 -6.04 7.44
N THR A 113 15.38 -4.81 7.85
CA THR A 113 14.40 -3.86 8.41
C THR A 113 14.68 -2.45 7.91
N THR A 114 13.67 -1.59 7.97
CA THR A 114 13.82 -0.14 7.77
C THR A 114 13.95 0.59 9.11
N SER A 115 14.69 1.70 9.14
CA SER A 115 14.82 2.53 10.36
C SER A 115 13.51 3.22 10.76
N GLU A 116 12.64 3.45 9.78
CA GLU A 116 11.34 4.09 9.96
C GLU A 116 10.22 3.08 9.70
N LYS A 117 9.03 3.39 10.23
CA LYS A 117 7.82 2.59 10.01
C LYS A 117 6.97 3.20 8.90
N ILE A 118 6.22 2.34 8.21
CA ILE A 118 5.26 2.76 7.20
C ILE A 118 4.02 3.28 7.93
N THR A 119 3.52 4.45 7.53
CA THR A 119 2.21 4.97 7.95
C THR A 119 1.19 4.71 6.85
N ALA A 120 0.09 4.03 7.15
CA ALA A 120 -1.04 3.87 6.23
C ALA A 120 -2.22 4.73 6.71
N THR A 121 -2.47 5.82 5.99
CA THR A 121 -3.53 6.79 6.32
C THR A 121 -4.83 6.39 5.61
N PRO A 122 -5.99 6.39 6.29
CA PRO A 122 -7.27 6.03 5.66
C PRO A 122 -7.61 6.95 4.49
N ASP A 123 -7.99 6.37 3.35
CA ASP A 123 -8.44 7.07 2.13
C ASP A 123 -9.82 6.55 1.67
N GLY A 124 -10.66 6.21 2.64
CA GLY A 124 -12.00 5.67 2.41
C GLY A 124 -11.98 4.20 1.98
N ALA A 125 -13.04 3.78 1.28
CA ALA A 125 -13.22 2.40 0.84
C ALA A 125 -13.82 2.37 -0.57
N GLY A 126 -13.55 1.31 -1.32
CA GLY A 126 -14.05 1.19 -2.68
C GLY A 126 -14.04 -0.24 -3.21
N ASN A 127 -14.87 -0.48 -4.22
CA ASN A 127 -14.88 -1.75 -4.94
C ASN A 127 -13.81 -1.72 -6.04
N ILE A 128 -13.06 -2.80 -6.16
CA ILE A 128 -12.03 -3.00 -7.19
C ILE A 128 -12.19 -4.39 -7.81
N GLN A 129 -11.73 -4.53 -9.05
CA GLN A 129 -11.52 -5.83 -9.68
C GLN A 129 -10.11 -6.31 -9.34
N LEU A 130 -10.00 -7.39 -8.57
CA LEU A 130 -8.71 -7.90 -8.10
C LEU A 130 -8.55 -9.38 -8.43
N LYS A 131 -7.38 -9.75 -8.95
CA LYS A 131 -6.98 -11.17 -9.06
C LYS A 131 -6.25 -11.55 -7.78
N LEU A 132 -6.85 -12.43 -6.98
CA LEU A 132 -6.24 -12.92 -5.74
C LEU A 132 -5.14 -13.98 -5.97
N THR A 133 -5.11 -14.61 -7.14
CA THR A 133 -4.03 -15.49 -7.59
C THR A 133 -3.80 -15.27 -9.09
N ALA A 134 -2.61 -15.62 -9.59
CA ALA A 134 -2.24 -15.39 -11.00
C ALA A 134 -3.21 -16.06 -11.99
N ASP A 135 -3.70 -17.25 -11.65
CA ASP A 135 -4.53 -18.10 -12.52
C ASP A 135 -6.04 -17.93 -12.30
N SER A 136 -6.45 -17.03 -11.41
CA SER A 136 -7.87 -16.79 -11.11
C SER A 136 -8.47 -15.64 -11.94
N PRO A 137 -9.79 -15.69 -12.23
CA PRO A 137 -10.49 -14.51 -12.72
C PRO A 137 -10.43 -13.37 -11.70
N ALA A 138 -10.51 -12.14 -12.19
CA ALA A 138 -10.68 -10.99 -11.30
C ALA A 138 -12.04 -11.07 -10.60
N THR A 139 -12.06 -10.70 -9.33
CA THR A 139 -13.26 -10.67 -8.50
C THR A 139 -13.50 -9.26 -7.99
N ASP A 140 -14.77 -8.85 -7.92
CA ASP A 140 -15.15 -7.60 -7.29
C ASP A 140 -15.00 -7.70 -5.77
N ILE A 141 -14.04 -6.94 -5.23
CA ILE A 141 -13.70 -6.92 -3.81
C ILE A 141 -13.79 -5.49 -3.31
N ARG A 142 -14.40 -5.30 -2.14
CA ARG A 142 -14.35 -4.04 -1.42
C ARG A 142 -13.07 -3.98 -0.59
N ILE A 143 -12.21 -3.02 -0.88
CA ILE A 143 -11.00 -2.72 -0.11
C ILE A 143 -11.22 -1.49 0.77
N ASP A 144 -10.52 -1.43 1.90
CA ASP A 144 -10.25 -0.17 2.59
C ASP A 144 -9.00 0.45 1.96
N LYS A 145 -9.17 1.62 1.36
CA LYS A 145 -8.10 2.35 0.68
C LYS A 145 -7.25 3.08 1.70
N VAL A 146 -5.95 3.15 1.42
CA VAL A 146 -5.00 3.91 2.22
C VAL A 146 -3.99 4.61 1.34
N VAL A 147 -3.45 5.71 1.84
CA VAL A 147 -2.18 6.27 1.36
C VAL A 147 -1.08 5.76 2.29
N SER A 148 -0.18 4.94 1.76
CA SER A 148 0.97 4.42 2.49
C SER A 148 2.17 5.33 2.28
N SER A 149 2.85 5.71 3.36
CA SER A 149 4.05 6.55 3.31
C SER A 149 5.13 5.96 4.19
N LEU A 150 6.34 5.87 3.65
CA LEU A 150 7.56 5.56 4.37
C LEU A 150 8.47 6.78 4.31
N PRO A 151 8.81 7.40 5.45
CA PRO A 151 9.75 8.52 5.47
C PRO A 151 11.14 8.13 4.93
N ALA A 152 12.02 9.13 4.77
CA ALA A 152 13.41 8.86 4.45
C ALA A 152 14.01 7.95 5.53
N HIS A 153 14.64 6.86 5.13
CA HIS A 153 14.99 5.75 6.02
C HIS A 153 16.32 5.13 5.61
N THR A 154 16.92 4.36 6.51
CA THR A 154 18.01 3.45 6.15
C THR A 154 17.51 2.01 6.17
N ILE A 155 18.20 1.15 5.43
CA ILE A 155 18.03 -0.31 5.51
C ILE A 155 19.02 -0.84 6.55
N GLN A 156 18.61 -1.81 7.35
CA GLN A 156 19.44 -2.48 8.35
C GLN A 156 19.32 -3.99 8.17
N ILE A 157 20.46 -4.66 7.98
CA ILE A 157 20.55 -6.12 7.92
C ILE A 157 21.25 -6.60 9.19
N THR A 158 20.58 -7.46 9.96
CA THR A 158 21.10 -7.97 11.23
C THR A 158 20.87 -9.48 11.33
N GLY A 159 21.75 -10.19 12.03
CA GLY A 159 21.59 -11.62 12.25
C GLY A 159 22.91 -12.36 12.45
N PRO A 160 22.85 -13.66 12.81
CA PRO A 160 24.04 -14.47 13.04
C PRO A 160 24.95 -14.62 11.83
N ALA A 161 24.40 -14.53 10.60
CA ALA A 161 25.17 -14.65 9.36
C ALA A 161 25.81 -13.33 8.91
N VAL A 162 25.57 -12.21 9.61
CA VAL A 162 25.87 -10.86 9.12
C VAL A 162 27.07 -10.26 9.83
N THR A 163 27.99 -9.70 9.05
CA THR A 163 29.07 -8.83 9.54
C THR A 163 29.14 -7.55 8.69
N THR A 164 29.77 -6.50 9.21
CA THR A 164 30.02 -5.28 8.43
C THR A 164 31.46 -5.26 7.93
N VAL A 165 31.65 -5.01 6.64
CA VAL A 165 32.97 -4.95 6.00
C VAL A 165 33.10 -3.70 5.12
N LEU A 166 34.33 -3.33 4.79
CA LEU A 166 34.61 -2.31 3.77
C LEU A 166 35.00 -2.98 2.45
N VAL A 167 34.24 -2.73 1.39
CA VAL A 167 34.58 -3.13 0.02
C VAL A 167 34.82 -1.87 -0.79
N ASN A 168 36.03 -1.71 -1.34
CA ASN A 168 36.46 -0.49 -2.05
C ASN A 168 36.22 0.79 -1.23
N GLY A 169 36.46 0.73 0.08
CA GLY A 169 36.29 1.86 1.00
C GLY A 169 34.83 2.21 1.34
N LYS A 170 33.85 1.41 0.90
CA LYS A 170 32.42 1.61 1.20
C LYS A 170 31.88 0.54 2.14
N PRO A 171 31.00 0.88 3.09
CA PRO A 171 30.37 -0.09 3.97
C PRO A 171 29.49 -1.08 3.18
N ASN A 172 29.61 -2.36 3.51
CA ASN A 172 28.78 -3.44 3.00
C ASN A 172 28.41 -4.35 4.17
N TRP A 173 27.22 -4.95 4.11
CA TRP A 173 26.89 -6.13 4.90
C TRP A 173 27.44 -7.36 4.19
N ARG A 174 28.29 -8.11 4.87
CA ARG A 174 28.75 -9.42 4.43
C ARG A 174 27.91 -10.49 5.09
N ILE A 175 27.20 -11.24 4.26
CA ILE A 175 26.42 -12.41 4.67
C ILE A 175 27.27 -13.65 4.38
N THR A 176 27.51 -14.46 5.40
CA THR A 176 28.22 -15.74 5.27
C THR A 176 27.20 -16.86 5.40
N ASP A 177 27.08 -17.71 4.38
CA ASP A 177 26.16 -18.84 4.42
C ASP A 177 26.74 -20.04 5.19
N GLY A 178 25.95 -21.10 5.34
CA GLY A 178 26.35 -22.32 6.07
C GLY A 178 27.51 -23.10 5.44
N SER A 179 27.85 -22.83 4.16
CA SER A 179 29.02 -23.39 3.47
C SER A 179 30.29 -22.54 3.66
N GLY A 180 30.16 -21.34 4.21
CA GLY A 180 31.24 -20.37 4.32
C GLY A 180 31.39 -19.46 3.09
N ASP A 181 30.51 -19.57 2.11
CA ASP A 181 30.47 -18.66 0.97
C ASP A 181 29.91 -17.30 1.44
N THR A 182 30.37 -16.23 0.79
CA THR A 182 30.04 -14.87 1.21
C THR A 182 29.38 -14.06 0.11
N THR A 183 28.39 -13.27 0.50
CA THR A 183 27.75 -12.27 -0.37
C THR A 183 27.86 -10.91 0.30
N ASP A 184 28.38 -9.93 -0.44
CA ASP A 184 28.46 -8.54 0.00
C ASP A 184 27.27 -7.74 -0.56
N ILE A 185 26.51 -7.13 0.34
CA ILE A 185 25.40 -6.22 0.02
C ILE A 185 25.84 -4.80 0.38
N PRO A 186 25.88 -3.86 -0.57
CA PRO A 186 26.23 -2.48 -0.28
C PRO A 186 25.26 -1.85 0.72
N ASP A 187 25.81 -1.16 1.73
CA ASP A 187 25.02 -0.24 2.53
C ASP A 187 24.74 1.01 1.68
N THR A 188 23.49 1.11 1.23
CA THR A 188 23.02 2.20 0.37
C THR A 188 22.73 3.49 1.12
N GLY A 189 22.91 3.50 2.45
CA GLY A 189 22.65 4.66 3.29
C GLY A 189 21.20 5.10 3.26
N ILE A 190 20.98 6.41 3.34
CA ILE A 190 19.65 7.01 3.39
C ILE A 190 18.93 6.84 2.04
N GLN A 191 17.79 6.17 2.08
CA GLN A 191 16.80 6.10 1.03
C GLN A 191 15.84 7.29 1.16
N GLN A 192 15.36 7.80 0.02
CA GLN A 192 14.40 8.90 0.00
C GLN A 192 13.03 8.44 0.52
N ALA A 193 12.24 9.40 1.00
CA ALA A 193 10.86 9.14 1.38
C ALA A 193 10.03 8.70 0.16
N VAL A 194 9.10 7.79 0.38
CA VAL A 194 8.22 7.23 -0.65
C VAL A 194 6.77 7.24 -0.16
N SER A 195 5.83 7.39 -1.08
CA SER A 195 4.40 7.36 -0.79
C SER A 195 3.64 6.83 -1.99
N ASP A 196 2.68 5.94 -1.74
CA ASP A 196 1.86 5.31 -2.78
C ASP A 196 0.45 5.02 -2.29
N ASN A 197 -0.48 4.94 -3.23
CA ASN A 197 -1.86 4.52 -2.97
C ASN A 197 -1.93 3.00 -2.87
N GLY A 198 -2.62 2.51 -1.86
CA GLY A 198 -2.82 1.09 -1.63
C GLY A 198 -4.15 0.79 -0.95
N GLY A 199 -4.26 -0.42 -0.44
CA GLY A 199 -5.45 -0.83 0.29
C GLY A 199 -5.28 -2.16 0.99
N PHE A 200 -6.23 -2.44 1.86
CA PHE A 200 -6.31 -3.69 2.59
C PHE A 200 -7.65 -4.36 2.35
N TYR A 201 -7.62 -5.68 2.37
CA TYR A 201 -8.80 -6.53 2.37
C TYR A 201 -8.60 -7.71 3.31
N LEU A 202 -9.58 -7.95 4.18
CA LEU A 202 -9.61 -9.10 5.08
C LEU A 202 -10.62 -10.13 4.62
N ARG A 203 -10.22 -11.40 4.65
CA ARG A 203 -11.08 -12.56 4.49
C ARG A 203 -10.80 -13.56 5.60
N GLY A 204 -11.52 -13.45 6.71
CA GLY A 204 -11.23 -14.24 7.91
C GLY A 204 -9.84 -13.91 8.47
N ASN A 205 -8.95 -14.91 8.50
CA ASN A 205 -7.56 -14.75 8.95
C ASN A 205 -6.57 -14.47 7.81
N GLU A 206 -7.07 -14.17 6.60
CA GLU A 206 -6.25 -13.79 5.46
C GLU A 206 -6.30 -12.26 5.29
N LEU A 207 -5.12 -11.65 5.17
CA LEU A 207 -4.92 -10.25 4.82
C LEU A 207 -4.35 -10.17 3.40
N PHE A 208 -5.01 -9.41 2.54
CA PHE A 208 -4.52 -9.05 1.22
C PHE A 208 -4.15 -7.58 1.21
N THR A 209 -2.90 -7.28 0.85
CA THR A 209 -2.46 -5.92 0.53
C THR A 209 -2.57 -5.71 -0.97
N VAL A 210 -2.99 -4.52 -1.37
CA VAL A 210 -3.04 -4.11 -2.76
C VAL A 210 -2.32 -2.79 -2.95
N MET A 211 -1.74 -2.61 -4.12
CA MET A 211 -1.09 -1.37 -4.52
C MET A 211 -1.68 -0.86 -5.82
N GLN A 212 -1.70 0.46 -6.00
CA GLN A 212 -2.12 1.05 -7.26
C GLN A 212 -0.95 1.02 -8.26
N LYS A 213 -1.19 0.41 -9.42
CA LYS A 213 -0.24 0.33 -10.53
C LYS A 213 -0.98 0.66 -11.83
N ASP A 214 -0.45 1.62 -12.59
CA ASP A 214 -1.01 2.05 -13.88
C ASP A 214 -2.51 2.40 -13.81
N GLY A 215 -2.93 3.00 -12.69
CA GLY A 215 -4.33 3.41 -12.44
C GLY A 215 -5.26 2.29 -11.93
N ALA A 216 -4.79 1.03 -11.90
CA ALA A 216 -5.55 -0.12 -11.37
C ALA A 216 -4.95 -0.63 -10.06
N TYR A 217 -5.76 -1.28 -9.23
CA TYR A 217 -5.24 -1.98 -8.04
C TYR A 217 -4.81 -3.40 -8.42
N VAL A 218 -3.62 -3.80 -7.97
CA VAL A 218 -3.08 -5.15 -8.13
C VAL A 218 -2.75 -5.74 -6.77
N LEU A 219 -2.79 -7.07 -6.68
CA LEU A 219 -2.37 -7.77 -5.47
C LEU A 219 -0.89 -7.51 -5.26
N ASP A 220 -0.56 -7.02 -4.07
CA ASP A 220 0.81 -6.87 -3.61
C ASP A 220 1.22 -8.15 -2.89
N MET A 221 0.64 -8.40 -1.71
CA MET A 221 0.96 -9.56 -0.88
C MET A 221 -0.29 -10.19 -0.26
N HIS A 222 -0.21 -11.50 -0.02
CA HIS A 222 -1.20 -12.27 0.72
C HIS A 222 -0.55 -12.81 1.99
N TYR A 223 -1.14 -12.47 3.13
CA TYR A 223 -0.70 -12.89 4.45
C TYR A 223 -1.77 -13.68 5.18
N VAL A 224 -1.33 -14.51 6.12
CA VAL A 224 -2.18 -15.17 7.11
C VAL A 224 -1.80 -14.66 8.50
N LYS A 225 -2.81 -14.48 9.36
CA LYS A 225 -2.62 -14.05 10.74
C LYS A 225 -1.84 -15.11 11.53
N GLN A 226 -0.85 -14.66 12.30
CA GLN A 226 -0.16 -15.50 13.29
C GLN A 226 -0.99 -15.70 14.56
#